data_AF-A0A846C5I3-F1
#
_entry.id   AF-A0A846C5I3-F1
#
_cell.length_a   1.000
_cell.length_b   1.000
_cell.length_c   1.000
_cell.angle_alpha   90.00
_cell.angle_beta   90.00
_cell.angle_gamma   90.00
#
_symmetry.space_group_name_H-M   'P 1'
#
loop_
_entity.id
_entity.type
_entity.pdbx_description
1 polymer ?
#
loop_
_entity_poly.entity_id
_entity_poly.type
_entity_poly.pdbx_seq_one_letter_code
_entity_poly.pdbx_strand_id
1 'polypeptide(L)'
;MSYEHIFNSKVKCSEELTPNEAIFAIGLMVMAVDGDIDMNEVEIIEGFLLRKGFNAKEVDAAREKVLRIIRQEKNEALFCAAKQVLQDEQEIESAFDLAVKVAIADDKVTEEEDSFVMGLAQTLKISQEKVDKIFADATKYYHNSGRLIEKIDEVLSKLPIGSKYEGYIDTTTGLRSLNIKIRTPKDELVILNIDETGDENQIEMELEAAPPWMF
;
A
#
# COMPACT_ATOMS: atom_id res chain seq x y z
N MET A 1 18.79 -7.08 20.58
CA MET A 1 17.68 -6.84 19.64
C MET A 1 16.39 -6.73 20.44
N SER A 2 15.63 -5.66 20.24
CA SER A 2 14.49 -5.27 21.08
C SER A 2 13.30 -6.26 21.00
N TYR A 3 13.05 -6.84 19.83
CA TYR A 3 11.77 -7.53 19.52
C TYR A 3 11.82 -9.07 19.54
N GLU A 4 12.95 -9.69 19.90
CA GLU A 4 13.06 -11.17 19.95
C GLU A 4 12.02 -11.83 20.85
N HIS A 5 11.58 -11.14 21.91
CA HIS A 5 10.56 -11.61 22.83
C HIS A 5 9.19 -11.80 22.14
N ILE A 6 8.89 -11.02 21.10
CA ILE A 6 7.70 -11.19 20.26
C ILE A 6 7.88 -12.38 19.32
N PHE A 7 8.99 -12.41 18.56
CA PHE A 7 9.21 -13.41 17.51
C PHE A 7 9.39 -14.84 18.03
N ASN A 8 9.95 -14.98 19.24
CA ASN A 8 10.14 -16.27 19.92
C ASN A 8 9.01 -16.62 20.89
N SER A 9 7.97 -15.80 20.96
CA SER A 9 6.85 -16.04 21.85
C SER A 9 6.12 -17.34 21.51
N LYS A 10 5.49 -17.91 22.55
CA LYS A 10 4.58 -19.05 22.47
C LYS A 10 3.26 -18.77 23.18
N VAL A 11 2.97 -17.48 23.41
CA VAL A 11 1.71 -17.05 24.03
C VAL A 11 0.57 -17.49 23.11
N LYS A 12 -0.47 -18.09 23.69
CA LYS A 12 -1.66 -18.46 22.94
C LYS A 12 -2.55 -17.24 22.83
N CYS A 13 -3.00 -16.96 21.61
CA CYS A 13 -4.08 -16.03 21.35
C CYS A 13 -5.43 -16.71 21.63
N SER A 14 -6.38 -15.98 22.20
CA SER A 14 -7.74 -16.47 22.43
C SER A 14 -8.62 -16.42 21.18
N GLU A 15 -8.24 -15.60 20.19
CA GLU A 15 -8.95 -15.43 18.92
C GLU A 15 -8.15 -16.01 17.74
N GLU A 16 -8.85 -16.64 16.81
CA GLU A 16 -8.28 -17.05 15.52
C GLU A 16 -8.36 -15.91 14.50
N LEU A 17 -7.30 -15.77 13.71
CA LEU A 17 -7.23 -14.82 12.60
C LEU A 17 -7.51 -15.55 11.28
N THR A 18 -8.12 -14.86 10.33
CA THR A 18 -8.07 -15.24 8.93
C THR A 18 -6.73 -14.83 8.30
N PRO A 19 -6.34 -15.37 7.13
CA PRO A 19 -5.09 -14.97 6.48
C PRO A 19 -4.96 -13.46 6.22
N ASN A 20 -6.06 -12.81 5.80
CA ASN A 20 -6.07 -11.36 5.58
C ASN A 20 -5.97 -10.56 6.88
N GLU A 21 -6.63 -11.02 7.95
CA GLU A 21 -6.48 -10.41 9.29
C GLU A 21 -5.06 -10.62 9.84
N ALA A 22 -4.41 -11.75 9.54
CA ALA A 22 -3.02 -12.01 9.90
C ALA A 22 -2.05 -11.08 9.13
N ILE A 23 -2.26 -10.89 7.82
CA ILE A 23 -1.48 -9.91 7.03
C ILE A 23 -1.66 -8.50 7.59
N PHE A 24 -2.92 -8.09 7.84
CA PHE A 24 -3.23 -6.79 8.46
C PHE A 24 -2.55 -6.61 9.81
N ALA A 25 -2.60 -7.65 10.66
CA ALA A 25 -1.96 -7.65 11.97
C ALA A 25 -0.44 -7.41 11.88
N ILE A 26 0.23 -8.05 10.93
CA ILE A 26 1.65 -7.84 10.69
C ILE A 26 1.95 -6.39 10.27
N GLY A 27 1.18 -5.82 9.36
CA GLY A 27 1.33 -4.41 8.96
C GLY A 27 1.14 -3.45 10.14
N LEU A 28 0.09 -3.67 10.94
CA LEU A 28 -0.21 -2.85 12.12
C LEU A 28 0.89 -2.96 13.20
N MET A 29 1.49 -4.14 13.36
CA MET A 29 2.57 -4.35 14.32
C MET A 29 3.82 -3.54 13.97
N VAL A 30 4.16 -3.41 12.68
CA VAL A 30 5.28 -2.59 12.20
C VAL A 30 5.02 -1.11 12.47
N MET A 31 3.82 -0.64 12.12
CA MET A 31 3.38 0.74 12.34
C MET A 31 3.48 1.17 13.82
N ALA A 32 3.31 0.24 14.77
CA ALA A 32 3.30 0.54 16.19
C ALA A 32 4.66 0.33 16.89
N VAL A 33 5.75 0.12 16.14
CA VAL A 33 7.07 -0.27 16.67
C VAL A 33 7.70 0.84 17.51
N ASP A 34 7.60 2.08 17.06
CA ASP A 34 8.15 3.27 17.75
C ASP A 34 7.14 3.87 18.76
N GLY A 35 5.88 3.43 18.69
CA GLY A 35 4.81 3.81 19.60
C GLY A 35 3.96 4.99 19.14
N ASP A 36 4.31 5.60 18.02
CA ASP A 36 3.46 6.55 17.30
C ASP A 36 2.66 5.80 16.23
N ILE A 37 1.51 6.33 15.83
CA ILE A 37 0.69 5.77 14.74
C ILE A 37 0.38 6.94 13.82
N ASP A 38 0.95 6.97 12.61
CA ASP A 38 0.55 7.94 11.60
C ASP A 38 -0.73 7.45 10.90
N MET A 39 -1.71 8.35 10.75
CA MET A 39 -2.93 8.06 10.03
C MET A 39 -2.67 7.76 8.54
N ASN A 40 -1.59 8.28 7.95
CA ASN A 40 -1.19 7.95 6.58
C ASN A 40 -0.81 6.46 6.43
N GLU A 41 -0.16 5.88 7.45
CA GLU A 41 0.22 4.46 7.49
C GLU A 41 -1.01 3.57 7.64
N VAL A 42 -2.00 4.02 8.42
CA VAL A 42 -3.29 3.34 8.54
C VAL A 42 -3.98 3.23 7.19
N GLU A 43 -3.99 4.29 6.37
CA GLU A 43 -4.59 4.27 5.04
C GLU A 43 -3.93 3.26 4.10
N ILE A 44 -2.61 3.06 4.21
CA ILE A 44 -1.87 2.06 3.44
C ILE A 44 -2.34 0.64 3.78
N ILE A 45 -2.50 0.36 5.07
CA ILE A 45 -2.94 -0.95 5.58
C ILE A 45 -4.41 -1.20 5.21
N GLU A 46 -5.29 -0.21 5.35
CA GLU A 46 -6.70 -0.33 4.98
C GLU A 46 -6.87 -0.47 3.46
N GLY A 47 -6.13 0.32 2.68
CA GLY A 47 -6.08 0.23 1.22
C GLY A 47 -5.62 -1.14 0.71
N PHE A 48 -4.71 -1.80 1.44
CA PHE A 48 -4.31 -3.17 1.12
C PHE A 48 -5.49 -4.15 1.18
N LEU A 49 -6.28 -4.13 2.25
CA LEU A 49 -7.43 -5.03 2.39
C LEU A 49 -8.52 -4.72 1.36
N LEU A 50 -8.78 -3.44 1.07
CA LEU A 50 -9.72 -3.05 0.02
C LEU A 50 -9.33 -3.65 -1.34
N ARG A 51 -8.04 -3.62 -1.71
CA ARG A 51 -7.54 -4.24 -2.95
C ARG A 51 -7.65 -5.77 -2.96
N LYS A 52 -7.71 -6.41 -1.79
CA LYS A 52 -7.99 -7.84 -1.64
C LYS A 52 -9.50 -8.16 -1.69
N GLY A 53 -10.34 -7.16 -1.94
CA GLY A 53 -11.78 -7.33 -2.15
C GLY A 53 -12.61 -7.17 -0.88
N PHE A 54 -12.02 -6.72 0.23
CA PHE A 54 -12.76 -6.41 1.45
C PHE A 54 -13.56 -5.12 1.22
N ASN A 55 -14.76 -5.06 1.78
CA ASN A 55 -15.48 -3.79 1.89
C ASN A 55 -15.10 -3.05 3.18
N ALA A 56 -15.44 -1.76 3.26
CA ALA A 56 -15.07 -0.91 4.40
C ALA A 56 -15.48 -1.50 5.77
N LYS A 57 -16.65 -2.17 5.87
CA LYS A 57 -17.09 -2.78 7.13
C LYS A 57 -16.24 -3.98 7.53
N GLU A 58 -15.76 -4.75 6.55
CA GLU A 58 -14.89 -5.90 6.79
C GLU A 58 -13.49 -5.44 7.23
N VAL A 59 -13.00 -4.34 6.64
CA VAL A 59 -11.75 -3.68 7.07
C VAL A 59 -11.87 -3.17 8.51
N ASP A 60 -12.97 -2.47 8.83
CA ASP A 60 -13.24 -2.00 10.19
C ASP A 60 -13.28 -3.15 11.21
N ALA A 61 -13.97 -4.24 10.88
CA ALA A 61 -14.07 -5.40 11.75
C ALA A 61 -12.70 -6.08 11.98
N ALA A 62 -11.87 -6.20 10.93
CA ALA A 62 -10.51 -6.72 11.04
C ALA A 62 -9.65 -5.83 11.95
N ARG A 63 -9.70 -4.51 11.75
CA ARG A 63 -9.01 -3.52 12.57
C ARG A 63 -9.41 -3.60 14.04
N GLU A 64 -10.71 -3.63 14.32
CA GLU A 64 -11.22 -3.74 15.69
C GLU A 64 -10.79 -5.04 16.38
N LYS A 65 -10.80 -6.16 15.64
CA LYS A 65 -10.31 -7.45 16.15
C LYS A 65 -8.84 -7.39 16.52
N VAL A 66 -7.99 -6.93 15.61
CA VAL A 66 -6.54 -6.86 15.83
C VAL A 66 -6.20 -5.93 17.00
N LEU A 67 -6.82 -4.75 17.08
CA LEU A 67 -6.63 -3.82 18.20
C LEU A 67 -7.11 -4.39 19.54
N ARG A 68 -8.17 -5.19 19.54
CA ARG A 68 -8.66 -5.87 20.74
C ARG A 68 -7.64 -6.89 21.25
N ILE A 69 -7.07 -7.71 20.37
CA ILE A 69 -6.03 -8.69 20.74
C ILE A 69 -4.80 -7.97 21.32
N ILE A 70 -4.34 -6.88 20.70
CA ILE A 70 -3.20 -6.10 21.23
C ILE A 70 -3.49 -5.59 22.65
N ARG A 71 -4.69 -5.04 22.88
CA ARG A 71 -5.08 -4.49 24.19
C ARG A 71 -5.17 -5.56 25.28
N GLN A 72 -5.71 -6.72 24.95
CA GLN A 72 -6.02 -7.78 25.91
C GLN A 72 -4.87 -8.77 26.12
N GLU A 73 -4.16 -9.11 25.04
CA GLU A 73 -3.22 -10.24 24.99
C GLU A 73 -1.82 -9.85 24.52
N LYS A 74 -1.60 -8.59 24.14
CA LYS A 74 -0.31 -8.00 23.70
C LYS A 74 0.17 -8.48 22.32
N ASN A 75 1.23 -7.84 21.83
CA ASN A 75 1.81 -8.05 20.50
C ASN A 75 2.38 -9.46 20.32
N GLU A 76 2.74 -10.13 21.41
CA GLU A 76 3.19 -11.51 21.40
C GLU A 76 2.08 -12.48 21.00
N ALA A 77 0.84 -12.28 21.49
CA ALA A 77 -0.30 -13.16 21.23
C ALA A 77 -0.83 -13.01 19.79
N LEU A 78 -1.27 -11.80 19.42
CA LEU A 78 -0.60 -11.06 18.37
C LEU A 78 0.01 -11.84 17.19
N PHE A 79 1.33 -11.73 17.18
CA PHE A 79 2.23 -12.38 16.26
C PHE A 79 2.09 -13.90 16.24
N CYS A 80 1.90 -14.55 17.40
CA CYS A 80 1.71 -16.00 17.44
C CYS A 80 0.47 -16.45 16.65
N ALA A 81 -0.65 -15.73 16.75
CA ALA A 81 -1.85 -16.01 15.97
C ALA A 81 -1.61 -15.80 14.47
N ALA A 82 -1.01 -14.67 14.10
CA ALA A 82 -0.72 -14.37 12.70
C ALA A 82 0.20 -15.44 12.08
N LYS A 83 1.29 -15.80 12.78
CA LYS A 83 2.25 -16.82 12.33
C LYS A 83 1.63 -18.21 12.18
N GLN A 84 0.66 -18.57 13.00
CA GLN A 84 -0.03 -19.87 12.88
C GLN A 84 -0.86 -19.97 11.59
N VAL A 85 -1.41 -18.84 11.14
CA VAL A 85 -2.27 -18.77 9.96
C VAL A 85 -1.44 -18.63 8.69
N LEU A 86 -0.39 -17.80 8.72
CA LEU A 86 0.52 -17.56 7.60
C LEU A 86 1.44 -18.76 7.37
N GLN A 87 0.93 -19.79 6.69
CA GLN A 87 1.67 -21.00 6.34
C GLN A 87 1.97 -21.10 4.84
N ASP A 88 1.17 -20.42 4.01
CA ASP A 88 1.38 -20.36 2.57
C ASP A 88 2.45 -19.32 2.21
N GLU A 89 3.28 -19.64 1.21
CA GLU A 89 4.39 -18.78 0.78
C GLU A 89 3.90 -17.42 0.26
N GLN A 90 2.77 -17.38 -0.47
CA GLN A 90 2.21 -16.14 -1.01
C GLN A 90 1.61 -15.27 0.10
N GLU A 91 1.02 -15.89 1.13
CA GLU A 91 0.48 -15.18 2.29
C GLU A 91 1.61 -14.58 3.14
N ILE A 92 2.69 -15.34 3.36
CA ILE A 92 3.90 -14.87 4.05
C ILE A 92 4.53 -13.69 3.29
N GLU A 93 4.70 -13.81 1.97
CA GLU A 93 5.21 -12.73 1.14
C GLU A 93 4.28 -11.51 1.15
N SER A 94 2.97 -11.71 1.11
CA SER A 94 1.99 -10.61 1.17
C SER A 94 2.05 -9.88 2.52
N ALA A 95 2.21 -10.61 3.62
CA ALA A 95 2.37 -10.03 4.96
C ALA A 95 3.66 -9.20 5.05
N PHE A 96 4.75 -9.71 4.47
CA PHE A 96 6.03 -9.02 4.47
C PHE A 96 6.08 -7.82 3.53
N ASP A 97 5.50 -7.92 2.33
CA ASP A 97 5.33 -6.79 1.41
C ASP A 97 4.55 -5.65 2.07
N LEU A 98 3.47 -5.97 2.79
CA LEU A 98 2.73 -4.95 3.55
C LEU A 98 3.58 -4.34 4.67
N ALA A 99 4.29 -5.17 5.44
CA ALA A 99 5.20 -4.69 6.50
C ALA A 99 6.24 -3.70 5.96
N VAL A 100 6.90 -4.03 4.85
CA VAL A 100 7.89 -3.15 4.21
C VAL A 100 7.24 -1.85 3.72
N LYS A 101 6.07 -1.93 3.08
CA LYS A 101 5.36 -0.73 2.58
C LYS A 101 4.93 0.22 3.69
N VAL A 102 4.59 -0.30 4.86
CA VAL A 102 4.27 0.51 6.05
C VAL A 102 5.55 1.15 6.59
N ALA A 103 6.63 0.39 6.79
CA ALA A 103 7.89 0.91 7.35
C ALA A 103 8.55 2.02 6.49
N ILE A 104 8.29 2.07 5.19
CA ILE A 104 8.85 3.10 4.28
C ILE A 104 7.87 4.25 3.99
N ALA A 105 6.67 4.24 4.59
CA ALA A 105 5.56 5.09 4.18
C ALA A 105 5.80 6.58 4.34
N ASP A 106 6.53 6.97 5.38
CA ASP A 106 6.82 8.35 5.75
C ASP A 106 8.17 8.86 5.20
N ASP A 107 8.76 8.09 4.25
CA ASP A 107 10.08 8.32 3.64
C ASP A 107 11.24 8.28 4.66
N LYS A 108 11.00 7.74 5.88
CA LYS A 108 11.99 7.60 6.95
C LYS A 108 11.83 6.28 7.72
N VAL A 109 12.46 5.23 7.22
CA VAL A 109 12.61 4.00 8.01
C VAL A 109 13.48 4.27 9.24
N THR A 110 12.92 4.13 10.43
CA THR A 110 13.66 4.21 11.69
C THR A 110 14.54 2.96 11.91
N GLU A 111 15.56 3.05 12.78
CA GLU A 111 16.37 1.87 13.13
C GLU A 111 15.52 0.78 13.80
N GLU A 112 14.50 1.19 14.56
CA GLU A 112 13.55 0.31 15.23
C GLU A 112 12.69 -0.47 14.23
N GLU A 113 12.11 0.20 13.23
CA GLU A 113 11.31 -0.44 12.18
C GLU A 113 12.15 -1.36 11.30
N ASP A 114 13.34 -0.93 10.86
CA ASP A 114 14.26 -1.78 10.10
C ASP A 114 14.61 -3.04 10.90
N SER A 115 14.97 -2.87 12.18
CA SER A 115 15.26 -4.02 13.06
C SER A 115 14.05 -4.94 13.23
N PHE A 116 12.83 -4.40 13.28
CA PHE A 116 11.61 -5.21 13.39
C PHE A 116 11.33 -5.96 12.08
N VAL A 117 11.36 -5.28 10.93
CA VAL A 117 11.11 -5.87 9.61
C VAL A 117 12.15 -6.95 9.28
N MET A 118 13.42 -6.72 9.57
CA MET A 118 14.46 -7.74 9.36
C MET A 118 14.29 -8.93 10.30
N GLY A 119 13.90 -8.70 11.56
CA GLY A 119 13.55 -9.77 12.50
C GLY A 119 12.33 -10.58 12.05
N LEU A 120 11.33 -9.92 11.46
CA LEU A 120 10.15 -10.54 10.86
C LEU A 120 10.54 -11.43 9.67
N ALA A 121 11.36 -10.93 8.75
CA ALA A 121 11.85 -11.68 7.58
C ALA A 121 12.54 -12.98 8.00
N GLN A 122 13.45 -12.90 8.97
CA GLN A 122 14.15 -14.07 9.51
C GLN A 122 13.19 -15.07 10.16
N THR A 123 12.21 -14.58 10.91
CA THR A 123 11.24 -15.41 11.64
C THR A 123 10.27 -16.12 10.70
N LEU A 124 9.87 -15.46 9.62
CA LEU A 124 9.05 -16.00 8.55
C LEU A 124 9.84 -16.77 7.49
N LYS A 125 11.18 -16.85 7.64
CA LYS A 125 12.11 -17.57 6.76
C LYS A 125 12.08 -17.09 5.31
N ILE A 126 11.93 -15.78 5.13
CA ILE A 126 12.00 -15.15 3.82
C ILE A 126 13.47 -15.09 3.38
N SER A 127 13.74 -15.49 2.13
CA SER A 127 15.11 -15.46 1.59
C SER A 127 15.58 -14.02 1.39
N GLN A 128 16.89 -13.79 1.52
CA GLN A 128 17.47 -12.46 1.32
C GLN A 128 17.13 -11.89 -0.07
N GLU A 129 17.16 -12.72 -1.12
CA GLU A 129 16.79 -12.30 -2.48
C GLU A 129 15.36 -11.73 -2.55
N LYS A 130 14.40 -12.34 -1.83
CA LYS A 130 13.03 -11.84 -1.78
C LYS A 130 12.91 -10.57 -0.95
N VAL A 131 13.66 -10.49 0.16
CA VAL A 131 13.74 -9.26 0.96
C VAL A 131 14.21 -8.10 0.09
N ASP A 132 15.35 -8.26 -0.58
CA ASP A 132 15.95 -7.23 -1.43
C ASP A 132 14.99 -6.80 -2.55
N LYS A 133 14.31 -7.77 -3.17
CA LYS A 133 13.31 -7.50 -4.22
C LYS A 133 12.13 -6.69 -3.68
N ILE A 134 11.55 -7.10 -2.55
CA ILE A 134 10.38 -6.43 -1.96
C ILE A 134 10.73 -5.00 -1.54
N PHE A 135 11.91 -4.78 -0.94
CA PHE A 135 12.39 -3.43 -0.61
C PHE A 135 12.58 -2.57 -1.86
N ALA A 136 13.17 -3.11 -2.91
CA ALA A 136 13.35 -2.39 -4.18
C ALA A 136 12.00 -2.02 -4.81
N ASP A 137 11.06 -2.96 -4.87
CA ASP A 137 9.72 -2.74 -5.43
C ASP A 137 8.93 -1.71 -4.62
N ALA A 138 9.01 -1.77 -3.29
CA ALA A 138 8.32 -0.84 -2.40
C ALA A 138 8.92 0.58 -2.49
N THR A 139 10.24 0.72 -2.43
CA THR A 139 10.94 2.03 -2.55
C THR A 139 10.60 2.72 -3.88
N LYS A 140 10.58 1.95 -4.96
CA LYS A 140 10.23 2.41 -6.30
C LYS A 140 8.78 2.90 -6.39
N TYR A 141 7.84 2.19 -5.75
CA TYR A 141 6.45 2.62 -5.69
C TYR A 141 6.29 4.00 -5.04
N TYR A 142 6.98 4.25 -3.92
CA TYR A 142 6.92 5.55 -3.23
C TYR A 142 7.57 6.69 -4.02
N HIS A 143 8.76 6.45 -4.59
CA HIS A 143 9.42 7.44 -5.46
C HIS A 143 8.55 7.83 -6.65
N ASN A 144 7.82 6.88 -7.23
CA ASN A 144 6.90 7.15 -8.33
C ASN A 144 5.63 7.86 -7.87
N SER A 145 5.10 7.54 -6.69
CA SER A 145 3.88 8.14 -6.13
C SER A 145 4.05 9.64 -5.85
N GLY A 146 5.20 10.07 -5.29
CA GLY A 146 5.47 11.48 -5.07
C GLY A 146 5.51 12.30 -6.37
N ARG A 147 6.20 11.77 -7.40
CA ARG A 147 6.23 12.41 -8.74
C ARG A 147 4.86 12.43 -9.41
N LEU A 148 4.02 11.41 -9.17
CA LEU A 148 2.64 11.38 -9.66
C LEU A 148 1.78 12.47 -9.02
N ILE A 149 1.89 12.67 -7.70
CA ILE A 149 1.15 13.73 -7.00
C ILE A 149 1.56 15.12 -7.52
N GLU A 150 2.86 15.39 -7.66
CA GLU A 150 3.34 16.65 -8.22
C GLU A 150 2.81 16.89 -9.64
N LYS A 151 2.81 15.86 -10.48
CA LYS A 151 2.24 15.93 -11.84
C LYS A 151 0.72 16.13 -11.83
N ILE A 152 0.01 15.47 -10.92
CA ILE A 152 -1.43 15.65 -10.76
C ILE A 152 -1.73 17.09 -10.34
N ASP A 153 -1.01 17.64 -9.36
CA ASP A 153 -1.17 19.04 -8.94
C ASP A 153 -0.85 20.02 -10.08
N GLU A 154 0.22 19.76 -10.84
CA GLU A 154 0.55 20.53 -12.04
C GLU A 154 -0.60 20.51 -13.06
N VAL A 155 -1.14 19.32 -13.35
CA VAL A 155 -2.29 19.13 -14.27
C VAL A 155 -3.54 19.84 -13.75
N LEU A 156 -3.89 19.64 -12.48
CA LEU A 156 -5.06 20.27 -11.86
C LEU A 156 -4.94 21.80 -11.86
N SER A 157 -3.73 22.35 -11.70
CA SER A 157 -3.49 23.80 -11.75
C SER A 157 -3.74 24.42 -13.13
N LYS A 158 -3.61 23.63 -14.21
CA LYS A 158 -3.88 24.05 -15.59
C LYS A 158 -5.36 23.98 -15.95
N LEU A 159 -6.17 23.23 -15.20
CA LEU A 159 -7.60 23.07 -15.48
C LEU A 159 -8.41 24.25 -14.94
N PRO A 160 -9.33 24.83 -15.74
CA PRO A 160 -10.23 25.85 -15.22
C PRO A 160 -11.12 25.32 -14.09
N ILE A 161 -11.34 26.12 -13.06
CA ILE A 161 -12.24 25.80 -11.94
C ILE A 161 -13.64 25.47 -12.48
N GLY A 162 -14.17 24.32 -12.10
CA GLY A 162 -15.47 23.81 -12.56
C GLY A 162 -15.39 22.83 -13.74
N SER A 163 -14.17 22.43 -14.14
CA SER A 163 -13.97 21.34 -15.11
C SER A 163 -14.54 20.02 -14.58
N LYS A 164 -15.09 19.19 -15.48
CA LYS A 164 -15.80 17.95 -15.15
C LYS A 164 -15.19 16.77 -15.88
N TYR A 165 -15.03 15.67 -15.15
CA TYR A 165 -14.70 14.38 -15.72
C TYR A 165 -15.87 13.83 -16.56
N GLU A 166 -15.58 13.35 -17.77
CA GLU A 166 -16.56 12.79 -18.71
C GLU A 166 -16.32 11.33 -19.10
N GLY A 167 -15.25 10.71 -18.60
CA GLY A 167 -14.92 9.32 -18.88
C GLY A 167 -13.45 9.11 -19.20
N TYR A 168 -13.10 7.89 -19.58
CA TYR A 168 -11.75 7.54 -19.99
C TYR A 168 -11.76 6.62 -21.22
N ILE A 169 -10.63 6.56 -21.91
CA ILE A 169 -10.31 5.56 -22.93
C ILE A 169 -9.06 4.84 -22.45
N ASP A 170 -9.14 3.52 -22.36
CA ASP A 170 -8.01 2.65 -22.01
C ASP A 170 -7.56 1.94 -23.29
N THR A 171 -6.28 2.10 -23.64
CA THR A 171 -5.67 1.39 -24.76
C THR A 171 -4.52 0.52 -24.25
N THR A 172 -4.76 -0.79 -24.25
CA THR A 172 -3.78 -1.81 -23.86
C THR A 172 -3.14 -2.45 -25.09
N THR A 173 -2.17 -1.78 -25.69
CA THR A 173 -1.29 -2.41 -26.70
C THR A 173 0.17 -2.15 -26.35
N GLY A 174 0.76 -3.05 -25.56
CA GLY A 174 2.19 -3.06 -25.22
C GLY A 174 2.59 -2.15 -24.05
N LEU A 175 2.19 -0.87 -24.10
CA LEU A 175 2.29 0.08 -23.00
C LEU A 175 0.87 0.46 -22.55
N ARG A 176 0.63 0.65 -21.25
CA ARG A 176 -0.67 1.10 -20.77
C ARG A 176 -0.79 2.60 -20.98
N SER A 177 -1.84 3.00 -21.69
CA SER A 177 -2.20 4.39 -21.87
C SER A 177 -3.65 4.61 -21.46
N LEU A 178 -3.86 5.65 -20.65
CA LEU A 178 -5.15 6.04 -20.11
C LEU A 178 -5.42 7.49 -20.51
N ASN A 179 -6.44 7.71 -21.34
CA ASN A 179 -6.86 9.03 -21.77
C ASN A 179 -8.11 9.45 -21.02
N ILE A 180 -7.99 10.40 -20.10
CA ILE A 180 -9.08 10.93 -19.29
C ILE A 180 -9.72 12.12 -20.01
N LYS A 181 -11.03 12.05 -20.23
CA LYS A 181 -11.82 13.11 -20.85
C LYS A 181 -12.30 14.11 -19.80
N ILE A 182 -11.99 15.38 -20.01
CA ILE A 182 -12.32 16.47 -19.11
C ILE A 182 -13.00 17.60 -19.90
N ARG A 183 -14.21 17.98 -19.50
CA ARG A 183 -14.94 19.11 -20.06
C ARG A 183 -14.68 20.36 -19.24
N THR A 184 -14.21 21.43 -19.86
CA THR A 184 -14.01 22.72 -19.19
C THR A 184 -15.36 23.42 -18.95
N PRO A 185 -15.44 24.43 -18.06
CA PRO A 185 -16.64 25.25 -17.88
C PRO A 185 -17.08 26.00 -19.15
N LYS A 186 -16.21 26.11 -20.16
CA LYS A 186 -16.51 26.72 -21.46
C LYS A 186 -16.99 25.70 -22.50
N ASP A 187 -17.27 24.47 -22.07
CA ASP A 187 -17.71 23.34 -22.91
C ASP A 187 -16.62 22.80 -23.87
N GLU A 188 -15.36 23.18 -23.65
CA GLU A 188 -14.21 22.67 -24.40
C GLU A 188 -13.83 21.28 -23.86
N LEU A 189 -13.51 20.34 -24.76
CA LEU A 189 -13.02 19.01 -24.37
C LEU A 189 -11.49 19.01 -24.33
N VAL A 190 -10.94 18.59 -23.21
CA VAL A 190 -9.50 18.42 -22.95
C VAL A 190 -9.26 16.96 -22.57
N ILE A 191 -8.12 16.43 -23.00
CA ILE A 191 -7.71 15.06 -22.71
C ILE A 191 -6.47 15.12 -21.82
N LEU A 192 -6.52 14.42 -20.69
CA LEU A 192 -5.34 14.10 -19.90
C LEU A 192 -4.85 12.72 -20.35
N ASN A 193 -3.75 12.71 -21.11
CA ASN A 193 -3.07 11.48 -21.50
C ASN A 193 -2.17 11.03 -20.34
N ILE A 194 -2.29 9.78 -19.94
CA ILE A 194 -1.48 9.14 -18.90
C ILE A 194 -0.85 7.91 -19.50
N ASP A 195 0.44 7.97 -19.78
CA ASP A 195 1.16 6.92 -20.51
C ASP A 195 2.26 6.31 -19.64
N GLU A 196 2.28 4.98 -19.53
CA GLU A 196 3.47 4.25 -19.12
C GLU A 196 4.52 4.37 -20.25
N THR A 197 5.70 4.91 -19.94
CA THR A 197 6.76 5.08 -20.93
C THR A 197 7.47 3.75 -21.24
N GLY A 198 8.42 3.75 -22.18
CA GLY A 198 9.29 2.59 -22.43
C GLY A 198 10.15 2.17 -21.23
N ASP A 199 10.24 3.01 -20.20
CA ASP A 199 10.58 2.59 -18.84
C ASP A 199 9.26 2.33 -18.11
N GLU A 200 8.95 1.05 -17.83
CA GLU A 200 7.73 0.60 -17.12
C GLU A 200 7.53 1.26 -15.74
N ASN A 201 8.52 2.05 -15.32
CA ASN A 201 8.61 2.70 -14.02
C ASN A 201 8.35 4.20 -14.11
N GLN A 202 8.10 4.75 -15.29
CA GLN A 202 7.80 6.17 -15.49
C GLN A 202 6.43 6.33 -16.14
N ILE A 203 5.64 7.22 -15.53
CA ILE A 203 4.35 7.64 -16.04
C ILE A 203 4.47 9.09 -16.51
N GLU A 204 4.12 9.34 -17.76
CA GLU A 204 3.96 10.68 -18.32
C GLU A 204 2.50 11.12 -18.25
N MET A 205 2.29 12.42 -17.99
CA MET A 205 0.96 13.02 -17.87
C MET A 205 0.96 14.33 -18.64
N GLU A 206 0.09 14.44 -19.64
CA GLU A 206 -0.01 15.65 -20.47
C GLU A 206 -1.47 16.02 -20.73
N LEU A 207 -1.78 17.32 -20.65
CA LEU A 207 -3.07 17.88 -21.02
C LEU A 207 -3.04 18.39 -22.45
N GLU A 208 -3.92 17.88 -23.29
CA GLU A 208 -4.06 18.28 -24.69
C GLU A 208 -5.49 18.66 -25.02
N ALA A 209 -5.66 19.56 -26.00
CA ALA A 209 -6.99 19.80 -26.56
C ALA A 209 -7.49 18.54 -27.26
N ALA A 210 -8.76 18.20 -27.07
CA ALA A 210 -9.31 17.02 -27.72
C ALA A 210 -9.21 17.15 -29.25
N PRO A 211 -8.82 16.07 -29.94
CA PRO A 211 -8.67 16.12 -31.37
C PRO A 211 -10.05 16.29 -32.06
N PRO A 212 -10.11 16.90 -33.25
CA PRO A 212 -11.37 17.29 -33.90
C PRO A 212 -12.38 16.15 -34.13
N TRP A 213 -11.93 14.90 -34.13
CA TRP A 213 -12.75 13.71 -34.33
C TRP A 213 -13.39 13.16 -33.05
N MET A 214 -13.08 13.73 -31.88
CA MET A 214 -13.56 13.27 -30.57
C MET A 214 -14.75 14.08 -30.02
N PHE A 215 -15.26 15.04 -30.80
CA PHE A 215 -16.44 15.86 -30.51
C PHE A 215 -17.75 15.19 -30.95
#